data_AF-A0A9E2EF19-F1
#
_entry.id   AF-A0A9E2EF19-F1
#
_cell.length_a   1.000
_cell.length_b   1.000
_cell.length_c   1.000
_cell.angle_alpha   90.00
_cell.angle_beta   90.00
_cell.angle_gamma   90.00
#
_symmetry.space_group_name_H-M   'P 1'
#
loop_
_entity.id
_entity.type
_entity.pdbx_description
1 polymer ?
#
loop_
_entity_poly.entity_id
_entity_poly.type
_entity_poly.pdbx_seq_one_letter_code
_entity_poly.pdbx_strand_id
1 'polypeptide(L)'
;MKAQNIYWIIPAQFVAHFADEWFFGLPAWVTRHFAPLPEPFWVSMMSALTVLVLLLGWMASRPTGGSDSRLICAAVQMLFFSNAFFHLITTVVFGEYSPGTASGVLLFLPLSVPLWRAVQNEPDVTRGNLVAALIAGFAFHALVLLNLLIDKSAW
;
A
#
# COMPACT_ATOMS: atom_id res chain seq x y z
N MET A 1 -18.87 15.29 -0.29
CA MET A 1 -18.75 13.89 0.16
C MET A 1 -18.77 13.86 1.67
N LYS A 2 -19.42 12.88 2.32
CA LYS A 2 -19.23 12.67 3.77
C LYS A 2 -17.74 12.39 4.00
N ALA A 3 -17.12 12.97 5.03
CA ALA A 3 -15.69 12.79 5.33
C ALA A 3 -15.28 11.31 5.35
N GLN A 4 -16.21 10.44 5.78
CA GLN A 4 -16.08 8.99 5.88
C GLN A 4 -15.82 8.28 4.54
N ASN A 5 -16.17 8.86 3.39
CA ASN A 5 -15.96 8.20 2.10
C ASN A 5 -14.50 8.20 1.66
N ILE A 6 -13.64 9.03 2.27
CA ILE A 6 -12.24 9.15 1.88
C ILE A 6 -11.48 7.82 2.05
N TYR A 7 -11.90 6.95 2.96
CA TYR A 7 -11.24 5.68 3.22
C TYR A 7 -11.38 4.66 2.10
N TRP A 8 -12.34 4.84 1.17
CA TRP A 8 -12.42 4.05 -0.06
C TRP A 8 -11.26 4.28 -1.02
N ILE A 9 -10.49 5.35 -0.83
CA ILE A 9 -9.23 5.56 -1.55
C ILE A 9 -8.25 4.41 -1.33
N ILE A 10 -8.23 3.78 -0.15
CA ILE A 10 -7.34 2.65 0.18
C ILE A 10 -7.55 1.46 -0.77
N PRO A 11 -8.74 0.85 -0.85
CA PRO A 11 -8.96 -0.24 -1.80
C PRO A 11 -8.89 0.22 -3.25
N ALA A 12 -9.37 1.43 -3.59
CA ALA A 12 -9.37 1.90 -4.97
C ALA A 12 -7.95 2.06 -5.54
N GLN A 13 -7.03 2.70 -4.81
CA GLN A 13 -5.64 2.84 -5.26
C GLN A 13 -4.91 1.50 -5.26
N PHE A 14 -5.20 0.61 -4.30
CA PHE A 14 -4.57 -0.72 -4.26
C PHE A 14 -4.95 -1.56 -5.48
N VAL A 15 -6.23 -1.59 -5.86
CA VAL A 15 -6.68 -2.31 -7.06
C VAL A 15 -6.05 -1.72 -8.32
N ALA A 16 -5.94 -0.39 -8.42
CA ALA A 16 -5.28 0.26 -9.55
C ALA A 16 -3.77 -0.06 -9.60
N HIS A 17 -3.10 -0.13 -8.45
CA HIS A 17 -1.70 -0.52 -8.34
C HIS A 17 -1.47 -1.99 -8.69
N PHE A 18 -2.31 -2.89 -8.17
CA PHE A 18 -2.28 -4.30 -8.54
C PHE A 18 -2.49 -4.49 -10.06
N ALA A 19 -3.39 -3.73 -10.68
CA ALA A 19 -3.56 -3.75 -12.13
C ALA A 19 -2.30 -3.29 -12.88
N ASP A 20 -1.67 -2.18 -12.46
CA ASP A 20 -0.38 -1.72 -13.00
C ASP A 20 0.69 -2.82 -12.90
N GLU A 21 0.89 -3.38 -11.71
CA GLU A 21 1.85 -4.47 -11.49
C GLU A 21 1.57 -5.71 -12.34
N TRP A 22 0.30 -6.08 -12.50
CA TRP A 22 -0.11 -7.20 -13.34
C TRP A 22 0.20 -6.96 -14.82
N PHE A 23 -0.26 -5.83 -15.37
CA PHE A 23 -0.12 -5.54 -16.80
C PHE A 23 1.34 -5.34 -17.22
N PHE A 24 2.20 -4.85 -16.32
CA PHE A 24 3.62 -4.67 -16.60
C PHE A 24 4.51 -5.81 -16.06
N GLY A 25 3.92 -6.88 -15.52
CA GLY A 25 4.61 -8.13 -15.22
C GLY A 25 5.54 -8.07 -14.00
N LEU A 26 5.06 -7.59 -12.87
CA LEU A 26 5.83 -7.49 -11.62
C LEU A 26 6.52 -8.80 -11.21
N PRO A 27 5.88 -9.99 -11.22
CA PRO A 27 6.55 -11.22 -10.78
C PRO A 27 7.81 -11.55 -11.58
N ALA A 28 7.74 -11.37 -12.90
CA ALA A 28 8.88 -11.54 -13.78
C ALA A 28 9.94 -10.46 -13.55
N TRP A 29 9.54 -9.20 -13.34
CA TRP A 29 10.46 -8.11 -13.02
C TRP A 29 11.20 -8.34 -11.70
N VAL A 30 10.49 -8.72 -10.63
CA VAL A 30 11.08 -9.04 -9.32
C VAL A 30 12.07 -10.19 -9.44
N THR A 31 11.71 -11.27 -10.15
CA THR A 31 12.59 -12.44 -10.33
C THR A 31 13.89 -12.11 -11.07
N ARG A 32 13.94 -11.05 -11.90
CA ARG A 32 15.18 -10.61 -12.57
C ARG A 32 16.12 -9.83 -11.65
N HIS A 33 15.59 -9.14 -10.65
CA HIS A 33 16.37 -8.21 -9.80
C HIS A 33 16.53 -8.64 -8.35
N PHE A 34 15.69 -9.57 -7.89
CA PHE A 34 15.59 -10.04 -6.50
C PHE A 34 15.41 -11.56 -6.45
N ALA A 35 15.06 -12.10 -5.27
CA ALA A 35 14.80 -13.53 -5.13
C ALA A 35 13.57 -13.97 -5.95
N PRO A 36 13.52 -15.23 -6.42
CA PRO A 36 12.43 -15.72 -7.25
C PRO A 36 11.05 -15.48 -6.63
N LEU A 37 10.13 -14.94 -7.45
CA LEU A 37 8.74 -14.68 -7.09
C LEU A 37 7.82 -15.42 -8.07
N PRO A 38 7.33 -16.62 -7.71
CA PRO A 38 6.36 -17.33 -8.52
C PRO A 38 5.07 -16.53 -8.69
N GLU A 39 4.57 -16.45 -9.92
CA GLU A 39 3.33 -15.75 -10.23
C GLU A 39 2.12 -16.27 -9.42
N PRO A 40 1.89 -17.60 -9.25
CA PRO A 40 0.77 -18.09 -8.45
C PRO A 40 0.81 -17.64 -6.99
N PHE A 41 2.00 -17.60 -6.39
CA PHE A 41 2.20 -17.09 -5.04
C PHE A 41 1.84 -15.61 -4.96
N TRP A 42 2.34 -14.79 -5.91
CA TRP A 42 2.08 -13.36 -5.95
C TRP A 42 0.58 -13.06 -6.16
N VAL A 43 -0.10 -13.76 -7.08
CA VAL A 43 -1.55 -13.60 -7.31
C VAL A 43 -2.34 -13.95 -6.05
N SER A 44 -1.97 -15.04 -5.36
CA SER A 44 -2.63 -15.44 -4.11
C SER A 44 -2.46 -14.39 -3.01
N MET A 45 -1.24 -13.87 -2.86
CA MET A 45 -0.92 -12.81 -1.91
C MET A 45 -1.71 -11.53 -2.22
N MET A 46 -1.71 -11.07 -3.48
CA MET A 46 -2.43 -9.85 -3.89
C MET A 46 -3.94 -9.99 -3.77
N SER A 47 -4.49 -11.19 -4.00
CA SER A 47 -5.91 -11.47 -3.78
C SER A 47 -6.29 -11.35 -2.31
N ALA A 48 -5.49 -11.93 -1.41
CA ALA A 48 -5.72 -11.81 0.04
C ALA A 48 -5.59 -10.36 0.52
N LEU A 49 -4.58 -9.63 0.03
CA LEU A 49 -4.40 -8.21 0.35
C LEU A 49 -5.55 -7.35 -0.18
N THR A 50 -6.08 -7.65 -1.38
CA THR A 50 -7.24 -6.96 -1.94
C THR A 50 -8.45 -7.06 -1.01
N VAL A 51 -8.76 -8.27 -0.53
CA VAL A 51 -9.85 -8.49 0.43
C VAL A 51 -9.58 -7.72 1.73
N LEU A 52 -8.35 -7.76 2.24
CA LEU A 52 -7.99 -7.04 3.47
C LEU A 52 -8.19 -5.52 3.32
N VAL A 53 -7.69 -4.89 2.25
CA VAL A 53 -7.82 -3.44 2.07
C VAL A 53 -9.27 -3.01 1.81
N LEU A 54 -10.08 -3.87 1.20
CA LEU A 54 -11.53 -3.66 1.07
C LEU A 54 -12.21 -3.65 2.43
N LEU A 55 -11.90 -4.63 3.29
CA LEU A 55 -12.45 -4.71 4.64
C LEU A 55 -12.03 -3.49 5.48
N LEU A 56 -10.76 -3.10 5.44
CA LEU A 56 -10.25 -1.92 6.15
C LEU A 56 -10.93 -0.63 5.67
N GLY A 57 -11.01 -0.43 4.36
CA GLY A 57 -11.70 0.72 3.76
C GLY A 57 -13.17 0.77 4.16
N TRP A 58 -13.87 -0.37 4.13
CA TRP A 58 -15.26 -0.48 4.58
C TRP A 58 -15.41 -0.15 6.06
N MET A 59 -14.59 -0.74 6.94
CA MET A 59 -14.64 -0.51 8.40
C MET A 59 -14.42 0.96 8.74
N ALA A 60 -13.39 1.59 8.17
CA ALA A 60 -13.06 2.99 8.42
C ALA A 60 -14.11 3.96 7.85
N SER A 61 -14.81 3.57 6.78
CA SER A 61 -15.89 4.35 6.16
C SER A 61 -17.22 4.33 6.94
N ARG A 62 -17.34 3.51 8.00
CA ARG A 62 -18.58 3.45 8.79
C ARG A 62 -18.67 4.66 9.73
N PRO A 63 -19.87 5.23 9.93
CA PRO A 63 -20.09 6.25 10.96
C PRO A 63 -19.68 5.76 12.36
N THR A 64 -19.91 4.47 12.63
CA THR A 64 -19.54 3.77 13.86
C THR A 64 -18.10 3.23 13.85
N GLY A 65 -17.32 3.51 12.81
CA GLY A 65 -15.92 3.10 12.75
C GLY A 65 -15.12 3.84 13.82
N GLY A 66 -14.40 3.09 14.67
CA GLY A 66 -13.52 3.68 15.68
C GLY A 66 -12.27 4.30 15.06
N SER A 67 -11.61 5.19 15.82
CA SER A 67 -10.34 5.82 15.44
C SER A 67 -9.27 4.81 15.06
N ASP A 68 -9.25 3.63 15.67
CA ASP A 68 -8.32 2.53 15.35
C ASP A 68 -8.37 2.13 13.88
N SER A 69 -9.57 1.93 13.31
CA SER A 69 -9.72 1.56 11.89
C SER A 69 -9.18 2.64 10.95
N ARG A 70 -9.35 3.91 11.32
CA ARG A 70 -8.89 5.08 10.56
C ARG A 70 -7.37 5.26 10.68
N LEU A 71 -6.80 4.97 11.86
CA LEU A 71 -5.36 4.92 12.10
C LEU A 71 -4.70 3.77 11.33
N ILE A 72 -5.32 2.59 11.26
CA ILE A 72 -4.84 1.49 10.41
C ILE A 72 -4.82 1.91 8.94
N CYS A 73 -5.85 2.60 8.45
CA CYS A 73 -5.82 3.16 7.09
C CYS A 73 -4.67 4.17 6.89
N ALA A 74 -4.34 5.00 7.89
CA ALA A 74 -3.17 5.87 7.81
C ALA A 74 -1.85 5.10 7.71
N ALA A 75 -1.71 4.00 8.47
CA ALA A 75 -0.55 3.11 8.40
C ALA A 75 -0.44 2.44 7.02
N VAL A 76 -1.53 1.89 6.49
CA VAL A 76 -1.58 1.31 5.12
C VAL A 76 -1.21 2.36 4.08
N GLN A 77 -1.72 3.59 4.21
CA GLN A 77 -1.37 4.67 3.30
C GLN A 77 0.13 5.04 3.38
N MET A 78 0.76 4.94 4.55
CA MET A 78 2.22 5.13 4.67
C MET A 78 3.02 4.00 4.01
N LEU A 79 2.52 2.76 4.06
CA LEU A 79 3.07 1.67 3.26
C LEU A 79 2.99 1.99 1.77
N PHE A 80 1.82 2.39 1.26
CA PHE A 80 1.66 2.78 -0.15
C PHE A 80 2.57 3.96 -0.53
N PHE A 81 2.60 5.01 0.29
CA PHE A 81 3.47 6.15 0.08
C PHE A 81 4.94 5.75 -0.07
N SER A 82 5.45 4.94 0.87
CA SER A 82 6.84 4.49 0.84
C SER A 82 7.12 3.47 -0.27
N ASN A 83 6.12 2.67 -0.64
CA ASN A 83 6.19 1.75 -1.77
C ASN A 83 6.33 2.49 -3.12
N ALA A 84 5.67 3.64 -3.29
CA ALA A 84 5.87 4.49 -4.47
C ALA A 84 7.34 4.91 -4.65
N PHE A 85 8.04 5.21 -3.55
CA PHE A 85 9.48 5.50 -3.60
C PHE A 85 10.30 4.27 -3.96
N PHE A 86 9.94 3.08 -3.48
CA PHE A 86 10.62 1.85 -3.90
C PHE A 86 10.56 1.66 -5.42
N HIS A 87 9.39 1.76 -6.04
CA HIS A 87 9.25 1.61 -7.50
C HIS A 87 9.95 2.72 -8.27
N LEU A 88 9.84 3.97 -7.81
CA LEU A 88 10.53 5.09 -8.43
C LEU A 88 12.06 4.93 -8.35
N ILE A 89 12.59 4.58 -7.18
CA ILE A 89 14.03 4.39 -6.97
C ILE A 89 14.53 3.22 -7.80
N THR A 90 13.85 2.07 -7.77
CA THR A 90 14.28 0.90 -8.55
C THR A 90 14.16 1.12 -10.05
N THR A 91 13.20 1.92 -10.51
CA THR A 91 13.14 2.35 -11.91
C THR A 91 14.40 3.12 -12.32
N VAL A 92 14.87 4.04 -11.47
CA VAL A 92 16.08 4.81 -11.73
C VAL A 92 17.33 3.93 -11.62
N VAL A 93 17.43 3.09 -10.58
CA VAL A 93 18.59 2.25 -10.30
C VAL A 93 18.80 1.17 -11.35
N PHE A 94 17.75 0.49 -11.79
CA PHE A 94 17.84 -0.57 -12.79
C PHE A 94 17.74 -0.06 -14.24
N GLY A 95 17.43 1.23 -14.43
CA GLY A 95 17.31 1.81 -15.77
C GLY A 95 16.17 1.23 -16.61
N GLU A 96 15.20 0.57 -15.96
CA GLU A 96 14.01 -0.01 -16.58
C GLU A 96 12.77 0.28 -15.74
N TYR A 97 11.60 0.35 -16.38
CA TYR A 97 10.35 0.59 -15.66
C TYR A 97 10.09 -0.50 -14.62
N SER A 98 9.99 -0.12 -13.34
CA SER A 98 9.48 -1.00 -12.29
C SER A 98 7.94 -1.00 -12.34
N PRO A 99 7.29 -2.15 -12.60
CA PRO A 99 5.83 -2.28 -12.54
C PRO A 99 5.31 -1.76 -11.19
N GLY A 100 4.33 -0.85 -11.20
CA GLY A 100 3.89 -0.14 -9.99
C GLY A 100 4.38 1.30 -9.89
N THR A 101 5.32 1.75 -10.73
CA THR A 101 5.81 3.14 -10.71
C THR A 101 4.73 4.15 -11.10
N ALA A 102 3.96 3.87 -12.16
CA ALA A 102 2.93 4.81 -12.62
C ALA A 102 1.84 5.00 -11.56
N SER A 103 1.29 3.90 -11.04
CA SER A 103 0.29 3.93 -9.97
C SER A 103 0.85 4.52 -8.67
N GLY A 104 2.10 4.21 -8.30
CA GLY A 104 2.75 4.80 -7.12
C GLY A 104 2.84 6.33 -7.21
N VAL A 105 3.35 6.85 -8.34
CA VAL A 105 3.51 8.30 -8.53
C VAL A 105 2.17 9.01 -8.71
N LEU A 106 1.24 8.43 -9.46
CA LEU A 106 -0.03 9.08 -9.81
C LEU A 106 -1.12 8.91 -8.75
N LEU A 107 -1.04 7.88 -7.90
CA LEU A 107 -2.07 7.58 -6.91
C LEU A 107 -1.50 7.61 -5.49
N PHE A 108 -0.53 6.78 -5.17
CA PHE A 108 -0.07 6.62 -3.78
C PHE A 108 0.48 7.94 -3.22
N LEU A 109 1.35 8.64 -3.94
CA LEU A 109 1.90 9.93 -3.49
C LEU A 109 0.81 11.01 -3.28
N PRO A 110 0.00 11.38 -4.30
CA PRO A 110 -0.96 12.48 -4.15
C PRO A 110 -2.12 12.18 -3.20
N LEU A 111 -2.53 10.90 -3.07
CA LEU A 111 -3.67 10.53 -2.23
C LEU A 111 -3.29 10.35 -0.75
N SER A 112 -2.00 10.26 -0.42
CA SER A 112 -1.53 10.10 0.95
C SER A 112 -1.87 11.30 1.83
N VAL A 113 -1.59 12.52 1.36
CA VAL A 113 -1.77 13.74 2.15
C VAL A 113 -3.24 14.00 2.50
N PRO A 114 -4.21 13.93 1.57
CA PRO A 114 -5.63 14.06 1.91
C PRO A 114 -6.10 13.03 2.94
N LEU A 115 -5.67 11.77 2.83
CA LEU A 115 -6.08 10.72 3.75
C LEU A 115 -5.52 10.96 5.15
N TRP A 116 -4.23 11.29 5.29
CA TRP A 116 -3.65 11.59 6.60
C TRP A 116 -4.27 12.83 7.24
N ARG A 117 -4.60 13.86 6.44
CA ARG A 117 -5.34 15.04 6.95
C ARG A 117 -6.73 14.66 7.44
N ALA A 118 -7.44 13.77 6.74
CA ALA A 118 -8.74 13.30 7.20
C ALA A 118 -8.64 12.54 8.53
N VAL A 119 -7.66 11.63 8.65
CA VAL A 119 -7.41 10.90 9.90
C VAL A 119 -6.99 11.84 11.04
N GLN A 120 -6.17 12.84 10.77
CA GLN A 120 -5.74 13.83 11.77
C GLN A 120 -6.91 14.67 12.31
N ASN A 121 -7.94 14.89 11.50
CA ASN A 121 -9.11 15.69 11.88
C ASN A 121 -10.19 14.88 12.61
N GLU A 122 -9.95 13.58 12.86
CA GLU A 122 -10.87 12.75 13.62
C GLU A 122 -10.84 13.13 15.11
N PRO A 123 -12.00 13.27 15.78
CA PRO A 123 -12.08 13.78 17.15
C PRO A 123 -11.22 13.00 18.16
N ASP A 124 -11.12 11.68 17.96
CA ASP A 124 -10.44 10.76 18.88
C ASP A 124 -9.01 10.41 18.43
N VAL A 125 -8.48 11.11 17.42
CA VAL A 125 -7.12 10.90 16.91
C VAL A 125 -6.18 11.97 17.43
N THR A 126 -5.20 11.55 18.23
CA THR A 126 -4.10 12.43 18.65
C THR A 126 -3.00 12.45 17.60
N ARG A 127 -2.19 13.51 17.60
CA ARG A 127 -0.98 13.58 16.75
C ARG A 127 -0.01 12.42 17.04
N GLY A 128 0.10 12.01 18.31
CA GLY A 128 0.93 10.87 18.71
C GLY A 128 0.48 9.56 18.08
N ASN A 129 -0.83 9.28 18.12
CA ASN A 129 -1.40 8.08 17.51
C ASN A 129 -1.19 8.05 15.99
N LEU A 130 -1.37 9.19 15.32
CA LEU A 130 -1.12 9.29 13.89
C LEU A 130 0.36 9.03 13.56
N VAL A 131 1.29 9.67 14.26
CA VAL A 131 2.73 9.44 14.04
C VAL A 131 3.10 7.98 14.28
N ALA A 132 2.58 7.35 15.34
CA ALA A 132 2.79 5.93 15.60
C ALA A 132 2.27 5.05 14.46
N ALA A 133 1.07 5.35 13.92
CA ALA A 133 0.51 4.64 12.78
C ALA A 133 1.37 4.78 11.51
N LEU A 134 1.88 5.98 11.23
CA LEU A 134 2.78 6.21 10.09
C LEU A 134 4.10 5.43 10.26
N ILE A 135 4.70 5.46 11.44
CA ILE A 135 5.92 4.68 11.74
C ILE A 135 5.65 3.19 11.54
N ALA A 136 4.53 2.68 12.07
CA ALA A 136 4.14 1.28 11.92
C ALA A 136 3.96 0.89 10.45
N GLY A 137 3.30 1.73 9.65
CA GLY A 137 3.13 1.53 8.21
C GLY A 137 4.46 1.48 7.45
N PHE A 138 5.37 2.40 7.76
CA PHE A 138 6.71 2.42 7.17
C PHE A 138 7.54 1.20 7.58
N ALA A 139 7.52 0.82 8.86
CA ALA A 139 8.22 -0.35 9.35
C ALA A 139 7.68 -1.64 8.71
N PHE A 140 6.35 -1.74 8.54
CA PHE A 140 5.75 -2.86 7.85
C PHE A 140 6.14 -2.92 6.38
N HIS A 141 6.20 -1.78 5.68
CA HIS A 141 6.72 -1.74 4.32
C HIS A 141 8.18 -2.22 4.24
N ALA A 142 9.03 -1.82 5.19
CA ALA A 142 10.41 -2.31 5.23
C ALA A 142 10.48 -3.84 5.36
N LEU A 143 9.60 -4.46 6.14
CA LEU A 143 9.48 -5.93 6.21
C LEU A 143 9.04 -6.54 4.87
N VAL A 144 8.10 -5.90 4.16
CA VAL A 144 7.70 -6.32 2.80
C VAL A 144 8.89 -6.25 1.83
N LEU A 145 9.71 -5.20 1.89
CA LEU A 145 10.91 -5.10 1.07
C LEU A 145 11.95 -6.17 1.43
N LEU A 146 12.16 -6.45 2.71
CA LEU A 146 13.03 -7.55 3.14
C LEU A 146 12.53 -8.91 2.64
N ASN A 147 11.21 -9.09 2.51
CA ASN A 147 10.64 -10.30 1.94
C ASN A 147 11.04 -10.51 0.48
N LEU A 148 11.40 -9.47 -0.30
CA LEU A 148 11.93 -9.61 -1.67
C LEU A 148 13.26 -10.38 -1.73
N LEU A 149 13.97 -10.49 -0.61
CA LEU A 149 15.24 -11.21 -0.51
C LEU A 149 15.07 -12.69 -0.17
N ILE A 150 13.84 -13.15 0.08
CA ILE A 150 13.52 -14.52 0.45
C ILE A 150 13.08 -15.29 -0.79
N ASP A 151 13.69 -16.45 -1.05
CA ASP A 151 13.31 -17.36 -2.13
C ASP A 151 11.93 -17.99 -1.85
N LYS A 152 11.02 -17.85 -2.81
CA LYS A 152 9.64 -18.34 -2.73
C LYS A 152 9.36 -19.51 -3.66
N SER A 153 10.37 -20.08 -4.31
CA SER A 153 10.22 -21.19 -5.25
C SER A 153 9.63 -22.47 -4.64
N ALA A 154 9.64 -22.61 -3.32
CA ALA A 154 9.10 -23.74 -2.58
C ALA A 154 7.63 -23.57 -2.12
N TRP A 155 6.97 -22.46 -2.47
CA TRP A 155 5.59 -22.15 -2.07
C TRP A 155 4.58 -22.41 -3.19
#